data_AF-A0A956H6A7-F1
#
_entry.id   AF-A0A956H6A7-F1
#
_cell.length_a   1.000
_cell.length_b   1.000
_cell.length_c   1.000
_cell.angle_alpha   90.00
_cell.angle_beta   90.00
_cell.angle_gamma   90.00
#
_symmetry.space_group_name_H-M   'P 1'
#
loop_
_entity.id
_entity.type
_entity.pdbx_description
1 polymer ?
#
loop_
_entity_poly.entity_id
_entity_poly.type
_entity_poly.pdbx_seq_one_letter_code
_entity_poly.pdbx_strand_id
1 'polypeptide(L)'
;MAAKITVRQAETAADRAAVYNLRYQLYVEMQGLFADIADHDNRWLRDALDDEATLLMAEQDGQLIGTSRLVWGAQGFDAALREAFDIARFTDLISEADMAVGSRFLVLPEYRQSPVPAHLFMGMAGALVERGTEIMFGECEPHLLNTWGRLGVRAFGVSEHPTNGMLVRVALLPGDVEHAREIDSPLLPVLEKRSKQSFAPRRLAARLNSMQRVVGQARDRDRFWAQVEKTIAIDALARKLGGLEPAEFDALLGNSVAIECEPGSRLIRKGHVSRTLYILLSGSLEVWDGDQKIVTVDGPGEVMGEVAFFSGATRMSDVLTGPEGALVLALSDRSLQQLIGTHGSGAARFLLTITRGLCEKLHQRAR
;
A
#
# COMPACT_ATOMS: atom_id res chain seq x y z
N MET A 1 -1.36 -4.70 33.86
CA MET A 1 -1.48 -5.75 32.83
C MET A 1 -1.86 -5.05 31.53
N ALA A 2 -1.19 -5.35 30.42
CA ALA A 2 -1.62 -4.81 29.12
C ALA A 2 -3.04 -5.33 28.82
N ALA A 3 -3.93 -4.45 28.40
CA ALA A 3 -5.30 -4.82 28.04
C ALA A 3 -5.30 -5.86 26.91
N LYS A 4 -6.18 -6.86 27.02
CA LYS A 4 -6.25 -7.96 26.06
C LYS A 4 -6.97 -7.51 24.80
N ILE A 5 -6.31 -7.63 23.64
CA ILE A 5 -6.92 -7.40 22.32
C ILE A 5 -7.71 -8.66 21.94
N THR A 6 -8.97 -8.50 21.54
CA THR A 6 -9.82 -9.57 21.02
C THR A 6 -10.20 -9.29 19.57
N VAL A 7 -10.10 -10.31 18.71
CA VAL A 7 -10.54 -10.21 17.31
C VAL A 7 -11.62 -11.25 17.06
N ARG A 8 -12.77 -10.81 16.54
CA ARG A 8 -13.93 -11.67 16.24
C ARG A 8 -14.66 -11.20 14.98
N GLN A 9 -15.54 -12.03 14.44
CA GLN A 9 -16.43 -11.65 13.34
C GLN A 9 -17.60 -10.79 13.86
N ALA A 10 -18.08 -9.87 13.01
CA ALA A 10 -19.29 -9.12 13.24
C ALA A 10 -20.51 -9.98 12.85
N GLU A 11 -21.17 -10.58 13.85
CA GLU A 11 -22.25 -11.56 13.62
C GLU A 11 -23.64 -10.93 13.71
N THR A 12 -23.78 -9.85 14.49
CA THR A 12 -25.06 -9.19 14.72
C THR A 12 -25.24 -7.93 13.87
N ALA A 13 -26.48 -7.48 13.69
CA ALA A 13 -26.76 -6.17 13.08
C ALA A 13 -26.10 -5.01 13.84
N ALA A 14 -26.03 -5.10 15.17
CA ALA A 14 -25.35 -4.12 16.01
C ALA A 14 -23.83 -4.09 15.78
N ASP A 15 -23.20 -5.26 15.66
CA ASP A 15 -21.78 -5.38 15.32
C ASP A 15 -21.46 -4.73 13.98
N ARG A 16 -22.26 -5.03 12.96
CA ARG A 16 -22.08 -4.49 11.61
C ARG A 16 -22.27 -2.98 11.60
N ALA A 17 -23.29 -2.46 12.30
CA ALA A 17 -23.49 -1.02 12.47
C ALA A 17 -22.28 -0.34 13.14
N ALA A 18 -21.68 -0.96 14.16
CA ALA A 18 -20.47 -0.45 14.81
C ALA A 18 -19.28 -0.39 13.85
N VAL A 19 -19.09 -1.41 13.01
CA VAL A 19 -18.07 -1.41 11.94
C VAL A 19 -18.31 -0.29 10.93
N TYR A 20 -19.55 -0.09 10.49
CA TYR A 20 -19.88 0.98 9.53
C TYR A 20 -19.64 2.37 10.12
N ASN A 21 -19.93 2.54 11.41
CA ASN A 21 -19.66 3.78 12.12
C ASN A 21 -18.16 4.08 12.28
N LEU A 22 -17.36 3.07 12.63
CA LEU A 22 -15.90 3.22 12.69
C LEU A 22 -15.33 3.61 11.32
N ARG A 23 -15.82 3.00 10.25
CA ARG A 23 -15.41 3.36 8.87
C ARG A 23 -15.79 4.79 8.53
N TYR A 24 -17.01 5.21 8.87
CA TYR A 24 -17.48 6.58 8.66
C TYR A 24 -16.58 7.59 9.36
N GLN A 25 -16.30 7.37 10.65
CA GLN A 25 -15.40 8.23 11.42
C GLN A 25 -14.02 8.35 10.75
N LEU A 26 -13.41 7.22 10.39
CA LEU A 26 -12.03 7.20 9.89
C LEU A 26 -11.87 7.67 8.44
N TYR A 27 -12.82 7.37 7.56
CA TYR A 27 -12.73 7.77 6.15
C TYR A 27 -13.43 9.11 5.89
N VAL A 28 -14.66 9.27 6.35
CA VAL A 28 -15.48 10.45 6.02
C VAL A 28 -15.05 11.63 6.87
N GLU A 29 -15.08 11.49 8.20
CA GLU A 29 -14.80 12.63 9.10
C GLU A 29 -13.32 12.98 9.15
N MET A 30 -12.45 11.98 9.26
CA MET A 30 -11.02 12.22 9.45
C MET A 30 -10.25 12.42 8.14
N GLN A 31 -10.63 11.74 7.07
CA GLN A 31 -9.89 11.79 5.79
C GLN A 31 -10.64 12.56 4.71
N GLY A 32 -11.92 12.93 4.91
CA GLY A 32 -12.72 13.60 3.90
C GLY A 32 -13.02 12.73 2.67
N LEU A 33 -12.94 11.40 2.80
CA LEU A 33 -13.16 10.45 1.72
C LEU A 33 -14.57 9.86 1.77
N PHE A 34 -15.12 9.55 0.60
CA PHE A 34 -16.43 8.88 0.44
C PHE A 34 -17.62 9.63 1.04
N ALA A 35 -17.50 10.95 1.26
CA ALA A 35 -18.60 11.77 1.79
C ALA A 35 -19.83 11.78 0.85
N ASP A 36 -19.62 11.62 -0.45
CA ASP A 36 -20.67 11.59 -1.47
C ASP A 36 -21.53 10.31 -1.44
N ILE A 37 -21.01 9.22 -0.89
CA ILE A 37 -21.68 7.90 -0.85
C ILE A 37 -22.01 7.41 0.56
N ALA A 38 -21.63 8.17 1.59
CA ALA A 38 -21.86 7.79 2.98
C ALA A 38 -23.30 8.08 3.41
N ASP A 39 -23.82 7.26 4.34
CA ASP A 39 -25.08 7.53 5.01
C ASP A 39 -24.80 8.44 6.22
N HIS A 40 -25.09 9.73 6.05
CA HIS A 40 -24.84 10.74 7.09
C HIS A 40 -25.85 10.70 8.23
N ASP A 41 -27.07 10.21 8.00
CA ASP A 41 -28.13 10.15 9.01
C ASP A 41 -27.78 9.09 10.07
N ASN A 42 -27.33 7.92 9.62
CA ASN A 42 -26.89 6.83 10.50
C ASN A 42 -25.39 6.89 10.83
N ARG A 43 -24.65 7.81 10.20
CA ARG A 43 -23.17 7.88 10.26
C ARG A 43 -22.53 6.56 9.89
N TRP A 44 -22.92 5.99 8.74
CA TRP A 44 -22.45 4.70 8.25
C TRP A 44 -21.67 4.86 6.94
N LEU A 45 -20.58 4.11 6.83
CA LEU A 45 -19.90 3.87 5.56
C LEU A 45 -19.88 2.37 5.27
N ARG A 46 -20.72 1.97 4.31
CA ARG A 46 -20.88 0.60 3.81
C ARG A 46 -21.16 0.61 2.32
N ASP A 47 -20.92 -0.52 1.65
CA ASP A 47 -21.26 -0.74 0.25
C ASP A 47 -21.92 -2.13 0.07
N ALA A 48 -22.29 -2.48 -1.16
CA ALA A 48 -22.98 -3.75 -1.46
C ALA A 48 -22.12 -4.99 -1.14
N LEU A 49 -20.79 -4.87 -1.17
CA LEU A 49 -19.90 -5.98 -0.84
C LEU A 49 -19.96 -6.34 0.64
N ASP A 50 -20.43 -5.44 1.50
CA ASP A 50 -20.53 -5.74 2.93
C ASP A 50 -21.54 -6.85 3.21
N ASP A 51 -22.63 -6.96 2.45
CA ASP A 51 -23.74 -7.88 2.72
C ASP A 51 -23.30 -9.34 2.85
N GLU A 52 -22.40 -9.79 1.99
CA GLU A 52 -21.88 -11.16 2.00
C GLU A 52 -20.45 -11.28 2.55
N ALA A 53 -19.83 -10.17 2.93
CA ALA A 53 -18.47 -10.17 3.44
C ALA A 53 -18.39 -10.58 4.91
N THR A 54 -17.28 -11.22 5.26
CA THR A 54 -16.87 -11.36 6.65
C THR A 54 -16.24 -10.06 7.11
N LEU A 55 -16.85 -9.41 8.10
CA LEU A 55 -16.29 -8.24 8.76
C LEU A 55 -15.66 -8.67 10.07
N LEU A 56 -14.42 -8.26 10.30
CA LEU A 56 -13.73 -8.48 11.57
C LEU A 56 -13.74 -7.23 12.42
N MET A 57 -13.79 -7.42 13.73
CA MET A 57 -13.77 -6.41 14.76
C MET A 57 -12.57 -6.68 15.67
N ALA A 58 -11.70 -5.69 15.83
CA ALA A 58 -10.67 -5.68 16.85
C ALA A 58 -11.15 -4.82 18.02
N GLU A 59 -11.26 -5.43 19.19
CA GLU A 59 -11.77 -4.79 20.40
C GLU A 59 -10.70 -4.82 21.51
N GLN A 60 -10.67 -3.76 22.32
CA GLN A 60 -9.88 -3.68 23.54
C GLN A 60 -10.70 -2.94 24.59
N ASP A 61 -10.82 -3.54 25.78
CA ASP A 61 -11.61 -2.99 26.90
C ASP A 61 -13.07 -2.65 26.53
N GLY A 62 -13.67 -3.45 25.63
CA GLY A 62 -15.05 -3.26 25.14
C GLY A 62 -15.21 -2.18 24.07
N GLN A 63 -14.13 -1.51 23.67
CA GLN A 63 -14.13 -0.52 22.58
C GLN A 63 -13.71 -1.18 21.26
N LEU A 64 -14.46 -0.92 20.18
CA LEU A 64 -14.04 -1.25 18.82
C LEU A 64 -12.94 -0.28 18.37
N ILE A 65 -11.75 -0.81 18.11
CA ILE A 65 -10.53 -0.04 17.80
C ILE A 65 -9.96 -0.35 16.42
N GLY A 66 -10.51 -1.35 15.72
CA GLY A 66 -10.13 -1.68 14.35
C GLY A 66 -11.13 -2.60 13.67
N THR A 67 -11.08 -2.63 12.35
CA THR A 67 -11.93 -3.50 11.52
C THR A 67 -11.25 -3.87 10.21
N SER A 68 -11.64 -4.99 9.62
CA SER A 68 -11.27 -5.36 8.26
C SER A 68 -12.42 -6.10 7.57
N ARG A 69 -12.33 -6.23 6.24
CA ARG A 69 -13.32 -6.90 5.41
C ARG A 69 -12.66 -7.99 4.57
N LEU A 70 -13.29 -9.16 4.51
CA LEU A 70 -12.97 -10.23 3.56
C LEU A 70 -14.18 -10.50 2.67
N VAL A 71 -14.01 -10.28 1.37
CA VAL A 71 -14.97 -10.66 0.33
C VAL A 71 -14.54 -11.98 -0.27
N TRP A 72 -15.49 -12.87 -0.50
CA TRP A 72 -15.26 -14.27 -0.84
C TRP A 72 -15.61 -14.57 -2.29
N GLY A 73 -14.74 -15.23 -3.04
CA GLY A 73 -15.00 -15.53 -4.46
C GLY A 73 -15.89 -16.75 -4.72
N ALA A 74 -16.53 -17.33 -3.70
CA ALA A 74 -17.38 -18.53 -3.83
C ALA A 74 -18.59 -18.33 -4.76
N GLN A 75 -19.13 -17.11 -4.82
CA GLN A 75 -20.19 -16.74 -5.76
C GLN A 75 -19.65 -16.05 -7.04
N GLY A 76 -18.32 -16.03 -7.20
CA GLY A 76 -17.61 -15.21 -8.17
C GLY A 76 -17.50 -13.75 -7.73
N PHE A 77 -16.51 -13.04 -8.28
CA PHE A 77 -16.35 -11.60 -8.07
C PHE A 77 -17.13 -10.79 -9.11
N ASP A 78 -17.45 -9.54 -8.79
CA ASP A 78 -17.97 -8.60 -9.80
C ASP A 78 -16.85 -8.15 -10.76
N ALA A 79 -17.22 -7.44 -11.83
CA ALA A 79 -16.26 -6.96 -12.82
C ALA A 79 -15.23 -5.99 -12.21
N ALA A 80 -15.64 -5.14 -11.28
CA ALA A 80 -14.78 -4.15 -10.64
C ALA A 80 -13.67 -4.80 -9.81
N LEU A 81 -14.00 -5.82 -9.01
CA LEU A 81 -13.02 -6.60 -8.24
C LEU A 81 -12.12 -7.43 -9.15
N ARG A 82 -12.67 -8.04 -10.22
CA ARG A 82 -11.85 -8.79 -11.18
C ARG A 82 -10.79 -7.92 -11.85
N GLU A 83 -11.16 -6.70 -12.23
CA GLU A 83 -10.26 -5.72 -12.82
C GLU A 83 -9.29 -5.15 -11.78
N ALA A 84 -9.78 -4.73 -10.62
CA ALA A 84 -8.95 -4.12 -9.57
C ALA A 84 -7.82 -5.06 -9.11
N PHE A 85 -8.05 -6.37 -9.07
CA PHE A 85 -7.07 -7.35 -8.57
C PHE A 85 -6.47 -8.26 -9.66
N ASP A 86 -6.72 -7.99 -10.95
CA ASP A 86 -6.28 -8.83 -12.07
C ASP A 86 -6.62 -10.33 -11.89
N ILE A 87 -7.81 -10.63 -11.38
CA ILE A 87 -8.21 -12.00 -10.99
C ILE A 87 -8.04 -13.01 -12.15
N ALA A 88 -8.33 -12.58 -13.38
CA ALA A 88 -8.20 -13.41 -14.59
C ALA A 88 -6.78 -13.97 -14.81
N ARG A 89 -5.74 -13.39 -14.20
CA ARG A 89 -4.35 -13.89 -14.27
C ARG A 89 -4.10 -15.14 -13.44
N PHE A 90 -5.06 -15.54 -12.60
CA PHE A 90 -4.95 -16.66 -11.65
C PHE A 90 -5.99 -17.77 -11.88
N THR A 91 -7.01 -17.52 -12.71
CA THR A 91 -8.12 -18.46 -12.96
C THR A 91 -7.70 -19.71 -13.74
N ASP A 92 -6.53 -19.70 -14.38
CA ASP A 92 -5.91 -20.89 -14.98
C ASP A 92 -5.21 -21.80 -13.95
N LEU A 93 -5.03 -21.32 -12.72
CA LEU A 93 -4.36 -22.04 -11.63
C LEU A 93 -5.35 -22.56 -10.60
N ILE A 94 -6.37 -21.78 -10.26
CA ILE A 94 -7.36 -22.06 -9.22
C ILE A 94 -8.73 -21.44 -9.57
N SER A 95 -9.80 -21.91 -8.91
CA SER A 95 -11.14 -21.32 -9.04
C SER A 95 -11.26 -20.02 -8.25
N GLU A 96 -12.15 -19.11 -8.66
CA GLU A 96 -12.53 -17.93 -7.85
C GLU A 96 -13.06 -18.34 -6.47
N ALA A 97 -13.65 -19.53 -6.34
CA ALA A 97 -14.13 -20.04 -5.06
C ALA A 97 -13.02 -20.24 -4.00
N ASP A 98 -11.77 -20.41 -4.45
CA ASP A 98 -10.58 -20.53 -3.60
C ASP A 98 -9.88 -19.18 -3.34
N MET A 99 -10.49 -18.06 -3.75
CA MET A 99 -9.94 -16.72 -3.65
C MET A 99 -10.71 -15.85 -2.65
N ALA A 100 -10.03 -14.86 -2.09
CA ALA A 100 -10.63 -13.81 -1.28
C ALA A 100 -10.03 -12.43 -1.60
N VAL A 101 -10.77 -11.36 -1.30
CA VAL A 101 -10.29 -9.97 -1.36
C VAL A 101 -10.38 -9.36 0.03
N GLY A 102 -9.23 -8.98 0.58
CA GLY A 102 -9.09 -8.20 1.80
C GLY A 102 -9.19 -6.70 1.51
N SER A 103 -10.05 -5.99 2.25
CA SER A 103 -10.23 -4.55 2.11
C SER A 103 -10.64 -3.91 3.44
N ARG A 104 -10.76 -2.58 3.46
CA ARG A 104 -11.23 -1.79 4.62
C ARG A 104 -10.48 -2.11 5.92
N PHE A 105 -9.18 -2.39 5.82
CA PHE A 105 -8.32 -2.62 6.98
C PHE A 105 -8.05 -1.29 7.68
N LEU A 106 -8.68 -1.09 8.83
CA LEU A 106 -8.68 0.17 9.57
C LEU A 106 -8.35 -0.06 11.03
N VAL A 107 -7.53 0.82 11.59
CA VAL A 107 -7.22 0.88 13.01
C VAL A 107 -7.22 2.35 13.43
N LEU A 108 -7.82 2.62 14.59
CA LEU A 108 -7.84 3.95 15.20
C LEU A 108 -6.41 4.50 15.31
N PRO A 109 -6.17 5.80 15.04
CA PRO A 109 -4.82 6.39 14.96
C PRO A 109 -3.91 6.06 16.16
N GLU A 110 -4.47 6.08 17.37
CA GLU A 110 -3.76 5.88 18.63
C GLU A 110 -3.25 4.44 18.78
N TYR A 111 -3.83 3.49 18.03
CA TYR A 111 -3.53 2.07 18.07
C TYR A 111 -2.71 1.59 16.86
N ARG A 112 -2.37 2.46 15.90
CA ARG A 112 -1.66 2.06 14.67
C ARG A 112 -0.23 1.58 14.90
N GLN A 113 0.44 2.09 15.94
CA GLN A 113 1.77 1.64 16.38
C GLN A 113 1.69 0.69 17.60
N SER A 114 0.61 -0.08 17.69
CA SER A 114 0.38 -1.08 18.73
C SER A 114 0.32 -2.50 18.14
N PRO A 115 0.14 -3.56 18.94
CA PRO A 115 -0.09 -4.91 18.43
C PRO A 115 -1.42 -5.11 17.68
N VAL A 116 -2.34 -4.14 17.69
CA VAL A 116 -3.70 -4.27 17.12
C VAL A 116 -3.72 -4.61 15.64
N PRO A 117 -2.95 -3.94 14.74
CA PRO A 117 -2.92 -4.31 13.32
C PRO A 117 -2.48 -5.77 13.12
N ALA A 118 -1.48 -6.24 13.87
CA ALA A 118 -1.01 -7.62 13.77
C ALA A 118 -2.09 -8.62 14.21
N HIS A 119 -2.77 -8.37 15.34
CA HIS A 119 -3.86 -9.23 15.81
C HIS A 119 -5.04 -9.26 14.84
N LEU A 120 -5.43 -8.10 14.31
CA LEU A 120 -6.51 -8.00 13.31
C LEU A 120 -6.16 -8.78 12.04
N PHE A 121 -4.93 -8.68 11.55
CA PHE A 121 -4.47 -9.43 10.40
C PHE A 121 -4.38 -10.94 10.68
N MET A 122 -3.97 -11.35 11.90
CA MET A 122 -4.03 -12.76 12.32
C MET A 122 -5.47 -13.30 12.31
N GLY A 123 -6.45 -12.49 12.72
CA GLY A 123 -7.87 -12.84 12.61
C GLY A 123 -8.31 -13.05 11.15
N MET A 124 -7.85 -12.19 10.23
CA MET A 124 -8.08 -12.38 8.80
C MET A 124 -7.45 -13.68 8.30
N ALA A 125 -6.19 -13.92 8.64
CA ALA A 125 -5.48 -15.14 8.26
C ALA A 125 -6.17 -16.40 8.80
N GLY A 126 -6.72 -16.35 10.02
CA GLY A 126 -7.51 -17.44 10.60
C GLY A 126 -8.72 -17.77 9.74
N ALA A 127 -9.53 -16.77 9.38
CA ALA A 127 -10.69 -16.96 8.52
C ALA A 127 -10.32 -17.53 7.13
N LEU A 128 -9.21 -17.07 6.54
CA LEU A 128 -8.70 -17.60 5.27
C LEU A 128 -8.30 -19.08 5.37
N VAL A 129 -7.63 -19.45 6.47
CA VAL A 129 -7.18 -20.82 6.75
C VAL A 129 -8.36 -21.75 7.00
N GLU A 130 -9.32 -21.35 7.83
CA GLU A 130 -10.54 -22.11 8.13
C GLU A 130 -11.35 -22.40 6.87
N ARG A 131 -11.43 -21.43 5.96
CA ARG A 131 -12.17 -21.56 4.69
C ARG A 131 -11.36 -22.24 3.58
N GLY A 132 -10.10 -22.61 3.83
CA GLY A 132 -9.25 -23.27 2.84
C GLY A 132 -8.88 -22.40 1.63
N THR A 133 -8.81 -21.08 1.81
CA THR A 133 -8.51 -20.11 0.74
C THR A 133 -7.07 -20.30 0.24
N GLU A 134 -6.84 -20.30 -1.07
CA GLU A 134 -5.51 -20.46 -1.67
C GLU A 134 -4.77 -19.13 -1.82
N ILE A 135 -5.50 -18.04 -2.08
CA ILE A 135 -4.95 -16.69 -2.22
C ILE A 135 -5.93 -15.63 -1.70
N MET A 136 -5.42 -14.67 -0.94
CA MET A 136 -6.14 -13.43 -0.61
C MET A 136 -5.46 -12.27 -1.31
N PHE A 137 -6.21 -11.52 -2.11
CA PHE A 137 -5.77 -10.27 -2.73
C PHE A 137 -6.03 -9.08 -1.81
N GLY A 138 -5.28 -8.01 -1.99
CA GLY A 138 -5.49 -6.73 -1.32
C GLY A 138 -4.73 -5.62 -2.03
N GLU A 139 -4.96 -4.40 -1.58
CA GLU A 139 -4.25 -3.21 -2.04
C GLU A 139 -3.71 -2.45 -0.84
N CYS A 140 -2.56 -1.83 -1.01
CA CYS A 140 -2.01 -0.94 0.00
C CYS A 140 -1.31 0.27 -0.63
N GLU A 141 -1.21 1.36 0.12
CA GLU A 141 -0.27 2.42 -0.25
C GLU A 141 1.16 1.87 -0.29
N PRO A 142 2.03 2.34 -1.20
CA PRO A 142 3.40 1.84 -1.34
C PRO A 142 4.19 1.80 -0.04
N HIS A 143 4.06 2.83 0.80
CA HIS A 143 4.79 2.94 2.06
C HIS A 143 4.44 1.85 3.10
N LEU A 144 3.32 1.13 2.91
CA LEU A 144 2.91 0.04 3.79
C LEU A 144 3.42 -1.33 3.32
N LEU A 145 3.97 -1.44 2.11
CA LEU A 145 4.36 -2.74 1.53
C LEU A 145 5.35 -3.49 2.41
N ASN A 146 6.37 -2.81 2.96
CA ASN A 146 7.36 -3.44 3.82
C ASN A 146 6.75 -3.94 5.15
N THR A 147 5.70 -3.27 5.65
CA THR A 147 4.94 -3.71 6.83
C THR A 147 4.20 -5.01 6.55
N TRP A 148 3.46 -5.08 5.44
CA TRP A 148 2.73 -6.29 5.06
C TRP A 148 3.66 -7.43 4.65
N GLY A 149 4.80 -7.11 4.04
CA GLY A 149 5.83 -8.07 3.67
C GLY A 149 6.32 -8.91 4.85
N ARG A 150 6.46 -8.31 6.05
CA ARG A 150 6.83 -9.04 7.28
C ARG A 150 5.80 -10.10 7.70
N LEU A 151 4.55 -9.96 7.27
CA LEU A 151 3.50 -10.95 7.51
C LEU A 151 3.47 -12.05 6.44
N GLY A 152 4.23 -11.93 5.35
CA GLY A 152 4.24 -12.88 4.23
C GLY A 152 3.42 -12.43 3.02
N VAL A 153 2.91 -11.20 3.04
CA VAL A 153 2.23 -10.58 1.91
C VAL A 153 3.24 -10.20 0.82
N ARG A 154 2.89 -10.40 -0.45
CA ARG A 154 3.77 -10.17 -1.61
C ARG A 154 3.11 -9.20 -2.58
N ALA A 155 3.87 -8.23 -3.09
CA ALA A 155 3.42 -7.41 -4.20
C ALA A 155 3.45 -8.18 -5.51
N PHE A 156 2.51 -7.91 -6.41
CA PHE A 156 2.49 -8.50 -7.75
C PHE A 156 2.11 -7.51 -8.85
N GLY A 157 1.85 -6.25 -8.51
CA GLY A 157 1.52 -5.21 -9.48
C GLY A 157 1.09 -3.92 -8.81
N VAL A 158 0.56 -3.02 -9.62
CA VAL A 158 -0.03 -1.76 -9.20
C VAL A 158 -1.44 -1.64 -9.79
N SER A 159 -2.28 -0.83 -9.16
CA SER A 159 -3.60 -0.44 -9.64
C SER A 159 -3.80 1.07 -9.51
N GLU A 160 -4.68 1.63 -10.34
CA GLU A 160 -5.17 2.98 -10.18
C GLU A 160 -6.51 2.96 -9.44
N HIS A 161 -6.50 3.37 -8.17
CA HIS A 161 -7.71 3.51 -7.37
C HIS A 161 -8.38 4.87 -7.66
N PRO A 162 -9.70 4.92 -7.90
CA PRO A 162 -10.40 6.15 -8.28
C PRO A 162 -10.32 7.25 -7.23
N THR A 163 -10.13 6.89 -5.96
CA THR A 163 -10.01 7.85 -4.84
C THR A 163 -8.56 8.09 -4.43
N ASN A 164 -7.69 7.07 -4.53
CA ASN A 164 -6.38 7.09 -3.85
C ASN A 164 -5.20 7.29 -4.81
N GLY A 165 -5.44 7.23 -6.13
CA GLY A 165 -4.37 7.14 -7.12
C GLY A 165 -3.72 5.76 -7.09
N MET A 166 -2.40 5.68 -7.28
CA MET A 166 -1.70 4.42 -7.35
C MET A 166 -1.68 3.67 -6.01
N LEU A 167 -2.13 2.41 -6.05
CA LEU A 167 -1.96 1.44 -4.97
C LEU A 167 -1.09 0.27 -5.44
N VAL A 168 -0.44 -0.40 -4.49
CA VAL A 168 0.27 -1.64 -4.75
C VAL A 168 -0.69 -2.80 -4.55
N ARG A 169 -0.84 -3.64 -5.58
CA ARG A 169 -1.56 -4.89 -5.49
C ARG A 169 -0.73 -5.91 -4.76
N VAL A 170 -1.32 -6.51 -3.74
CA VAL A 170 -0.66 -7.45 -2.85
C VAL A 170 -1.46 -8.73 -2.68
N ALA A 171 -0.78 -9.83 -2.40
CA ALA A 171 -1.39 -11.13 -2.17
C ALA A 171 -0.77 -11.82 -0.96
N LEU A 172 -1.62 -12.51 -0.18
CA LEU A 172 -1.21 -13.51 0.81
C LEU A 172 -1.54 -14.89 0.27
N LEU A 173 -0.59 -15.83 0.39
CA LEU A 173 -0.80 -17.25 0.09
C LEU A 173 -0.86 -18.03 1.40
N PRO A 174 -2.04 -18.33 1.97
CA PRO A 174 -2.10 -18.94 3.29
C PRO A 174 -1.55 -20.37 3.33
N GLY A 175 -1.38 -21.02 2.15
CA GLY A 175 -0.75 -22.33 2.03
C GLY A 175 0.77 -22.30 1.87
N ASP A 176 1.39 -21.13 1.72
CA ASP A 176 2.85 -20.98 1.56
C ASP A 176 3.54 -20.83 2.93
N VAL A 177 3.42 -21.89 3.74
CA VAL A 177 3.95 -21.94 5.12
C VAL A 177 5.49 -21.90 5.14
N GLU A 178 6.12 -22.44 4.10
CA GLU A 178 7.58 -22.42 3.94
C GLU A 178 8.11 -20.98 3.90
N HIS A 179 7.50 -20.13 3.06
CA HIS A 179 7.86 -18.71 3.04
C HIS A 179 7.60 -18.00 4.36
N ALA A 180 6.46 -18.27 5.01
CA ALA A 180 6.15 -17.68 6.30
C ALA A 180 7.21 -18.02 7.35
N ARG A 181 7.80 -19.23 7.28
CA ARG A 181 8.89 -19.68 8.14
C ARG A 181 10.22 -19.00 7.80
N GLU A 182 10.55 -18.88 6.51
CA GLU A 182 11.81 -18.22 6.06
C GLU A 182 11.93 -16.77 6.52
N ILE A 183 10.81 -16.07 6.70
CA ILE A 183 10.78 -14.65 7.06
C ILE A 183 10.44 -14.40 8.53
N ASP A 184 10.37 -15.46 9.35
CA ASP A 184 9.93 -15.40 10.74
C ASP A 184 8.57 -14.68 10.90
N SER A 185 7.61 -15.01 10.02
CA SER A 185 6.31 -14.32 9.99
C SER A 185 5.53 -14.54 11.29
N PRO A 186 4.98 -13.48 11.89
CA PRO A 186 4.04 -13.60 13.02
C PRO A 186 2.78 -14.42 12.68
N LEU A 187 2.48 -14.64 11.40
CA LEU A 187 1.34 -15.44 10.98
C LEU A 187 1.61 -16.95 10.99
N LEU A 188 2.87 -17.38 11.13
CA LEU A 188 3.25 -18.80 11.04
C LEU A 188 2.36 -19.72 11.91
N PRO A 189 2.09 -19.43 13.20
CA PRO A 189 1.25 -20.29 14.04
C PRO A 189 -0.22 -20.36 13.59
N VAL A 190 -0.69 -19.39 12.81
CA VAL A 190 -2.05 -19.38 12.23
C VAL A 190 -2.06 -20.18 10.94
N LEU A 191 -1.07 -19.98 10.06
CA LEU A 191 -0.98 -20.64 8.76
C LEU A 191 -0.73 -22.16 8.90
N GLU A 192 0.03 -22.59 9.91
CA GLU A 192 0.30 -24.01 10.18
C GLU A 192 -0.95 -24.82 10.57
N LYS A 193 -2.04 -24.15 10.99
CA LYS A 193 -3.32 -24.81 11.30
C LYS A 193 -4.09 -25.25 10.05
N ARG A 194 -3.61 -24.88 8.86
CA ARG A 194 -4.24 -25.25 7.58
C ARG A 194 -4.23 -26.77 7.40
N SER A 195 -5.43 -27.33 7.25
CA SER A 195 -5.63 -28.75 6.95
C SER A 195 -5.63 -29.07 5.46
N LYS A 196 -6.01 -28.10 4.60
CA LYS A 196 -6.08 -28.27 3.15
C LYS A 196 -4.68 -28.40 2.55
N GLN A 197 -4.36 -29.60 2.05
CA GLN A 197 -3.17 -29.84 1.22
C GLN A 197 -3.45 -29.40 -0.21
N SER A 198 -2.55 -28.60 -0.77
CA SER A 198 -2.69 -28.02 -2.12
C SER A 198 -1.31 -27.79 -2.73
N PHE A 199 -1.17 -28.03 -4.03
CA PHE A 199 0.02 -27.66 -4.80
C PHE A 199 -0.06 -26.23 -5.36
N ALA A 200 -1.20 -25.56 -5.23
CA ALA A 200 -1.41 -24.22 -5.75
C ALA A 200 -0.44 -23.17 -5.16
N PRO A 201 -0.04 -23.19 -3.87
CA PRO A 201 0.83 -22.15 -3.31
C PRO A 201 2.13 -21.96 -4.08
N ARG A 202 2.79 -23.04 -4.52
CA ARG A 202 4.02 -22.95 -5.33
C ARG A 202 3.76 -22.34 -6.71
N ARG A 203 2.69 -22.76 -7.40
CA ARG A 203 2.32 -22.21 -8.72
C ARG A 203 1.89 -20.74 -8.63
N LEU A 204 1.14 -20.39 -7.59
CA LEU A 204 0.72 -19.03 -7.30
C LEU A 204 1.92 -18.15 -6.96
N ALA A 205 2.84 -18.62 -6.11
CA ALA A 205 4.07 -17.91 -5.80
C ALA A 205 4.90 -17.61 -7.06
N ALA A 206 5.08 -18.60 -7.94
CA ALA A 206 5.75 -18.41 -9.22
C ALA A 206 5.04 -17.39 -10.12
N ARG A 207 3.69 -17.39 -10.15
CA ARG A 207 2.88 -16.41 -10.88
C ARG A 207 3.03 -14.99 -10.33
N LEU A 208 2.99 -14.81 -9.01
CA LEU A 208 3.20 -13.51 -8.38
C LEU A 208 4.60 -12.96 -8.70
N ASN A 209 5.62 -13.82 -8.60
CA ASN A 209 7.01 -13.45 -8.88
C ASN A 209 7.24 -13.03 -10.34
N SER A 210 6.57 -13.69 -11.30
CA SER A 210 6.69 -13.33 -12.72
C SER A 210 6.01 -12.01 -13.09
N MET A 211 5.08 -11.54 -12.26
CA MET A 211 4.37 -10.26 -12.43
C MET A 211 5.01 -9.11 -11.63
N GLN A 212 6.00 -9.40 -10.78
CA GLN A 212 6.51 -8.46 -9.79
C GLN A 212 7.23 -7.27 -10.45
N ARG A 213 6.53 -6.13 -10.45
CA ARG A 213 7.00 -4.79 -10.88
C ARG A 213 7.28 -3.85 -9.71
N VAL A 214 7.08 -4.35 -8.50
CA VAL A 214 7.19 -3.61 -7.25
C VAL A 214 8.18 -4.34 -6.35
N VAL A 215 9.22 -3.64 -5.93
CA VAL A 215 10.28 -4.22 -5.10
C VAL A 215 10.50 -3.31 -3.88
N GLY A 216 10.22 -3.84 -2.69
CA GLY A 216 10.52 -3.14 -1.44
C GLY A 216 11.97 -3.39 -1.02
N GLN A 217 12.72 -2.34 -0.71
CA GLN A 217 14.14 -2.45 -0.34
C GLN A 217 14.34 -3.40 0.85
N ALA A 218 13.52 -3.25 1.89
CA ALA A 218 13.63 -4.03 3.12
C ALA A 218 13.32 -5.53 2.94
N ARG A 219 12.81 -5.94 1.78
CA ARG A 219 12.42 -7.32 1.47
C ARG A 219 13.40 -8.00 0.54
N ASP A 220 13.84 -7.29 -0.49
CA ASP A 220 14.74 -7.81 -1.51
C ASP A 220 15.74 -6.72 -1.89
N ARG A 221 16.72 -6.52 -1.00
CA ARG A 221 17.74 -5.47 -1.13
C ARG A 221 18.51 -5.59 -2.43
N ASP A 222 18.89 -6.81 -2.80
CA ASP A 222 19.70 -7.08 -3.99
C ASP A 222 18.92 -6.77 -5.26
N ARG A 223 17.67 -7.25 -5.38
CA ARG A 223 16.83 -6.92 -6.54
C ARG A 223 16.48 -5.44 -6.60
N PHE A 224 16.22 -4.81 -5.45
CA PHE A 224 15.94 -3.38 -5.37
C PHE A 224 17.11 -2.57 -5.94
N TRP A 225 18.33 -2.80 -5.46
CA TRP A 225 19.50 -2.07 -5.96
C TRP A 225 19.85 -2.43 -7.40
N ALA A 226 19.70 -3.69 -7.80
CA ALA A 226 19.86 -4.08 -9.19
C ALA A 226 18.87 -3.37 -10.13
N GLN A 227 17.65 -3.06 -9.65
CA GLN A 227 16.66 -2.30 -10.42
C GLN A 227 17.04 -0.81 -10.49
N VAL A 228 17.50 -0.22 -9.37
CA VAL A 228 17.99 1.17 -9.36
C VAL A 228 19.20 1.34 -10.27
N GLU A 229 20.23 0.50 -10.14
CA GLU A 229 21.48 0.59 -10.90
C GLU A 229 21.31 0.43 -12.41
N LYS A 230 20.28 -0.33 -12.85
CA LYS A 230 19.93 -0.43 -14.27
C LYS A 230 19.50 0.90 -14.88
N THR A 231 19.04 1.84 -14.05
CA THR A 231 18.48 3.13 -14.51
C THR A 231 19.38 4.31 -14.20
N ILE A 232 20.02 4.32 -13.03
CA ILE A 232 20.94 5.36 -12.60
C ILE A 232 22.00 4.77 -11.67
N ALA A 233 23.26 5.13 -11.88
CA ALA A 233 24.34 4.75 -10.97
C ALA A 233 24.05 5.26 -9.55
N ILE A 234 24.23 4.41 -8.54
CA ILE A 234 23.93 4.74 -7.14
C ILE A 234 24.60 6.05 -6.70
N ASP A 235 25.89 6.24 -7.01
CA ASP A 235 26.62 7.47 -6.68
C ASP A 235 26.03 8.71 -7.37
N ALA A 236 25.51 8.56 -8.58
CA ALA A 236 24.87 9.66 -9.30
C ALA A 236 23.53 10.03 -8.65
N LEU A 237 22.74 9.03 -8.23
CA LEU A 237 21.50 9.27 -7.50
C LEU A 237 21.77 9.91 -6.14
N ALA A 238 22.73 9.40 -5.37
CA ALA A 238 23.14 9.97 -4.08
C ALA A 238 23.57 11.44 -4.20
N ARG A 239 24.35 11.79 -5.25
CA ARG A 239 24.68 13.19 -5.57
C ARG A 239 23.44 14.04 -5.88
N LYS A 240 22.52 13.52 -6.69
CA LYS A 240 21.27 14.20 -7.05
C LYS A 240 20.33 14.39 -5.86
N LEU A 241 20.44 13.57 -4.81
CA LEU A 241 19.66 13.69 -3.57
C LEU A 241 20.39 14.49 -2.47
N GLY A 242 21.35 15.34 -2.84
CA GLY A 242 22.08 16.21 -1.90
C GLY A 242 23.46 15.71 -1.51
N GLY A 243 24.04 14.78 -2.26
CA GLY A 243 25.37 14.22 -1.97
C GLY A 243 25.38 13.38 -0.70
N LEU A 244 24.37 12.52 -0.55
CA LEU A 244 24.22 11.66 0.62
C LEU A 244 25.35 10.63 0.70
N GLU A 245 25.92 10.48 1.88
CA GLU A 245 26.87 9.42 2.18
C GLU A 245 26.17 8.06 2.25
N PRO A 246 26.89 6.91 2.12
CA PRO A 246 26.26 5.60 2.08
C PRO A 246 25.29 5.30 3.24
N ALA A 247 25.65 5.68 4.47
CA ALA A 247 24.79 5.49 5.64
C ALA A 247 23.53 6.37 5.61
N GLU A 248 23.65 7.61 5.13
CA GLU A 248 22.53 8.54 4.96
C GLU A 248 21.59 8.07 3.84
N PHE A 249 22.16 7.57 2.74
CA PHE A 249 21.42 7.05 1.61
C PHE A 249 20.65 5.77 1.97
N ASP A 250 21.28 4.85 2.72
CA ASP A 250 20.61 3.67 3.28
C ASP A 250 19.51 4.07 4.29
N ALA A 251 19.74 5.09 5.12
CA ALA A 251 18.71 5.58 6.04
C ALA A 251 17.49 6.17 5.31
N LEU A 252 17.72 6.89 4.21
CA LEU A 252 16.66 7.47 3.39
C LEU A 252 15.88 6.41 2.59
N LEU A 253 16.58 5.45 1.96
CA LEU A 253 15.97 4.51 1.03
C LEU A 253 15.66 3.13 1.64
N GLY A 254 16.06 2.87 2.88
CA GLY A 254 15.92 1.57 3.54
C GLY A 254 14.49 1.03 3.68
N ASN A 255 13.48 1.90 3.60
CA ASN A 255 12.06 1.50 3.58
C ASN A 255 11.34 1.96 2.31
N SER A 256 12.09 2.34 1.28
CA SER A 256 11.51 2.74 -0.01
C SER A 256 11.07 1.53 -0.83
N VAL A 257 10.23 1.81 -1.82
CA VAL A 257 9.71 0.82 -2.76
C VAL A 257 10.00 1.29 -4.18
N ALA A 258 10.69 0.48 -4.96
CA ALA A 258 10.86 0.69 -6.40
C ALA A 258 9.62 0.19 -7.14
N ILE A 259 9.07 1.02 -8.02
CA ILE A 259 7.80 0.77 -8.71
C ILE A 259 7.99 1.07 -10.19
N GLU A 260 7.87 0.04 -11.01
CA GLU A 260 7.82 0.16 -12.46
C GLU A 260 6.37 0.40 -12.90
N CYS A 261 6.13 1.54 -13.52
CA CYS A 261 4.83 2.03 -13.90
C CYS A 261 4.69 2.03 -15.43
N GLU A 262 3.57 1.51 -15.93
CA GLU A 262 3.21 1.54 -17.34
C GLU A 262 2.95 2.98 -17.82
N PRO A 263 3.03 3.27 -19.13
CA PRO A 263 2.63 4.55 -19.70
C PRO A 263 1.23 5.00 -19.28
N GLY A 264 1.08 6.28 -18.92
CA GLY A 264 -0.22 6.86 -18.53
C GLY A 264 -0.74 6.46 -17.14
N SER A 265 -0.01 5.66 -16.37
CA SER A 265 -0.40 5.28 -15.00
C SER A 265 -0.50 6.50 -14.10
N ARG A 266 -1.62 6.68 -13.38
CA ARG A 266 -1.76 7.77 -12.41
C ARG A 266 -1.06 7.46 -11.09
N LEU A 267 0.09 8.10 -10.88
CA LEU A 267 0.88 7.99 -9.67
C LEU A 267 0.24 8.73 -8.49
N ILE A 268 -0.20 9.98 -8.73
CA ILE A 268 -0.80 10.86 -7.74
C ILE A 268 -2.16 11.32 -8.26
N ARG A 269 -3.18 11.27 -7.40
CA ARG A 269 -4.49 11.86 -7.67
C ARG A 269 -4.70 13.15 -6.91
N LYS A 270 -5.16 14.20 -7.59
CA LYS A 270 -5.52 15.48 -6.97
C LYS A 270 -6.59 15.28 -5.88
N GLY A 271 -6.49 16.02 -4.78
CA GLY A 271 -7.43 15.96 -3.66
C GLY A 271 -7.18 14.81 -2.66
N HIS A 272 -6.40 13.80 -3.01
CA HIS A 272 -6.10 12.69 -2.11
C HIS A 272 -5.11 13.12 -0.99
N VAL A 273 -5.18 12.49 0.19
CA VAL A 273 -4.18 12.65 1.25
C VAL A 273 -3.27 11.43 1.24
N SER A 274 -1.99 11.60 0.92
CA SER A 274 -0.98 10.53 1.06
C SER A 274 0.35 11.11 1.49
N ARG A 275 1.02 10.39 2.40
CA ARG A 275 2.36 10.74 2.92
C ARG A 275 3.47 9.98 2.20
N THR A 276 3.34 9.90 0.88
CA THR A 276 4.33 9.24 0.01
C THR A 276 4.99 10.29 -0.89
N LEU A 277 6.33 10.29 -0.95
CA LEU A 277 7.09 11.02 -1.97
C LEU A 277 7.48 10.06 -3.08
N TYR A 278 7.57 10.55 -4.30
CA TYR A 278 8.08 9.78 -5.43
C TYR A 278 9.34 10.41 -5.98
N ILE A 279 10.40 9.63 -6.19
CA ILE A 279 11.62 10.05 -6.87
C ILE A 279 11.65 9.36 -8.22
N LEU A 280 11.75 10.13 -9.30
CA LEU A 280 11.90 9.59 -10.65
C LEU A 280 13.31 8.99 -10.82
N LEU A 281 13.39 7.76 -11.30
CA LEU A 281 14.67 7.11 -11.65
C LEU A 281 14.91 7.07 -13.16
N SER A 282 13.85 6.81 -13.93
CA SER A 282 13.87 6.82 -15.40
C SER A 282 12.47 7.02 -15.97
N GLY A 283 12.39 7.41 -17.24
CA GLY A 283 11.13 7.73 -17.91
C GLY A 283 10.73 9.18 -17.64
N SER A 284 9.43 9.45 -17.56
CA SER A 284 8.94 10.80 -17.24
C SER A 284 7.64 10.76 -16.47
N LEU A 285 7.36 11.85 -15.75
CA LEU A 285 6.10 12.13 -15.08
C LEU A 285 5.51 13.42 -15.65
N GLU A 286 4.21 13.45 -15.82
CA GLU A 286 3.47 14.61 -16.28
C GLU A 286 2.52 15.08 -15.19
N VAL A 287 2.59 16.36 -14.86
CA VAL A 287 1.74 17.01 -13.86
C VAL A 287 0.58 17.70 -14.57
N TRP A 288 -0.63 17.38 -14.14
CA TRP A 288 -1.87 17.85 -14.75
C TRP A 288 -2.74 18.60 -13.75
N ASP A 289 -3.35 19.69 -14.21
CA ASP A 289 -4.40 20.42 -13.49
C ASP A 289 -5.65 20.47 -14.36
N GLY A 290 -6.59 19.56 -14.12
CA GLY A 290 -7.66 19.28 -15.08
C GLY A 290 -7.08 18.76 -16.40
N ASP A 291 -7.46 19.37 -17.51
CA ASP A 291 -7.03 18.98 -18.85
C ASP A 291 -5.72 19.64 -19.30
N GLN A 292 -5.11 20.48 -18.45
CA GLN A 292 -3.87 21.18 -18.78
C GLN A 292 -2.66 20.48 -18.16
N LYS A 293 -1.72 20.07 -19.02
CA LYS A 293 -0.37 19.68 -18.59
C LYS A 293 0.42 20.92 -18.20
N ILE A 294 0.89 20.97 -16.95
CA ILE A 294 1.57 22.15 -16.38
C ILE A 294 3.08 21.97 -16.23
N VAL A 295 3.55 20.74 -16.00
CA VAL A 295 4.98 20.43 -15.80
C VAL A 295 5.26 19.02 -16.33
N THR A 296 6.40 18.83 -16.98
CA THR A 296 6.97 17.52 -17.26
C THR A 296 8.23 17.36 -16.41
N VAL A 297 8.32 16.23 -15.71
CA VAL A 297 9.45 15.83 -14.88
C VAL A 297 10.12 14.64 -15.55
N ASP A 298 11.31 14.82 -16.09
CA ASP A 298 12.05 13.80 -16.86
C ASP A 298 13.49 13.61 -16.35
N GLY A 299 13.92 14.39 -15.36
CA GLY A 299 15.22 14.24 -14.72
C GLY A 299 15.26 13.15 -13.64
N PRO A 300 16.15 12.16 -13.75
CA PRO A 300 16.42 11.24 -12.64
C PRO A 300 16.81 11.99 -11.37
N GLY A 301 16.27 11.57 -10.23
CA GLY A 301 16.42 12.20 -8.91
C GLY A 301 15.41 13.31 -8.62
N GLU A 302 14.62 13.75 -9.61
CA GLU A 302 13.55 14.71 -9.36
C GLU A 302 12.45 14.09 -8.52
N VAL A 303 11.90 14.91 -7.61
CA VAL A 303 10.91 14.47 -6.63
C VAL A 303 9.52 14.97 -7.04
N MET A 304 8.49 14.20 -6.70
CA MET A 304 7.09 14.56 -6.87
C MET A 304 6.28 14.25 -5.61
N GLY A 305 5.31 15.12 -5.35
CA GLY A 305 4.38 14.98 -4.21
C GLY A 305 4.83 15.71 -2.96
N GLU A 306 5.84 16.58 -3.05
CA GLU A 306 6.53 17.19 -1.91
C GLU A 306 5.63 18.14 -1.14
N VAL A 307 4.79 18.91 -1.85
CA VAL A 307 3.92 19.91 -1.21
C VAL A 307 2.96 19.27 -0.22
N ALA A 308 2.20 18.27 -0.65
CA ALA A 308 1.24 17.56 0.22
C ALA A 308 1.96 16.81 1.36
N PHE A 309 3.12 16.22 1.06
CA PHE A 309 3.91 15.49 2.04
C PHE A 309 4.38 16.40 3.19
N PHE A 310 4.91 17.59 2.89
CA PHE A 310 5.42 18.52 3.92
C PHE A 310 4.33 19.38 4.57
N SER A 311 3.31 19.80 3.82
CA SER A 311 2.23 20.64 4.36
C SER A 311 1.17 19.84 5.13
N GLY A 312 1.07 18.53 4.89
CA GLY A 312 -0.04 17.71 5.37
C GLY A 312 -1.36 17.97 4.65
N ALA A 313 -1.38 18.85 3.63
CA ALA A 313 -2.55 19.13 2.82
C ALA A 313 -2.81 18.01 1.77
N THR A 314 -3.93 18.11 1.07
CA THR A 314 -4.26 17.23 -0.05
C THR A 314 -3.34 17.45 -1.25
N ARG A 315 -3.21 16.44 -2.11
CA ARG A 315 -2.48 16.54 -3.39
C ARG A 315 -3.06 17.65 -4.27
N MET A 316 -2.19 18.51 -4.78
CA MET A 316 -2.60 19.71 -5.55
C MET A 316 -2.93 19.45 -7.02
N SER A 317 -2.36 18.40 -7.60
CA SER A 317 -2.41 18.10 -9.02
C SER A 317 -2.39 16.59 -9.23
N ASP A 318 -2.87 16.16 -10.38
CA ASP A 318 -2.68 14.80 -10.84
C ASP A 318 -1.25 14.63 -11.37
N VAL A 319 -0.66 13.46 -11.16
CA VAL A 319 0.65 13.10 -11.72
C VAL A 319 0.52 11.76 -12.39
N LEU A 320 0.75 11.73 -13.70
CA LEU A 320 0.71 10.52 -14.53
C LEU A 320 2.12 10.21 -15.03
N THR A 321 2.39 8.96 -15.38
CA THR A 321 3.60 8.62 -16.12
C THR A 321 3.48 9.05 -17.57
N GLY A 322 4.60 9.44 -18.16
CA GLY A 322 4.68 9.81 -19.57
C GLY A 322 4.60 8.61 -20.52
N PRO A 323 4.77 8.84 -21.83
CA PRO A 323 4.53 7.84 -22.89
C PRO A 323 5.41 6.58 -22.82
N GLU A 324 6.60 6.68 -22.22
CA GLU A 324 7.54 5.55 -22.06
C GLU A 324 7.40 4.86 -20.69
N GLY A 325 6.39 5.24 -19.89
CA GLY A 325 6.28 4.81 -18.51
C GLY A 325 7.30 5.48 -17.58
N ALA A 326 7.46 4.94 -16.38
CA ALA A 326 8.45 5.43 -15.43
C ALA A 326 8.88 4.35 -14.43
N LEU A 327 10.12 4.46 -13.95
CA LEU A 327 10.55 3.80 -12.72
C LEU A 327 10.66 4.86 -11.63
N VAL A 328 9.98 4.63 -10.50
CA VAL A 328 9.99 5.56 -9.35
C VAL A 328 10.36 4.87 -8.05
N LEU A 329 10.97 5.61 -7.13
CA LEU A 329 11.06 5.22 -5.72
C LEU A 329 9.93 5.90 -4.94
N ALA A 330 9.10 5.12 -4.26
CA ALA A 330 8.16 5.61 -3.27
C ALA A 330 8.84 5.66 -1.89
N LEU A 331 8.91 6.84 -1.29
CA LEU A 331 9.47 7.07 0.05
C LEU A 331 8.36 7.41 1.03
N SER A 332 8.51 6.89 2.24
CA SER A 332 7.60 7.12 3.36
C SER A 332 8.07 8.27 4.24
N ASP A 333 7.14 8.87 4.98
CA ASP A 333 7.48 9.81 6.07
C ASP A 333 8.44 9.18 7.08
N ARG A 334 8.25 7.90 7.43
CA ARG A 334 9.16 7.16 8.32
C ARG A 334 10.61 7.17 7.84
N SER A 335 10.85 6.99 6.54
CA SER A 335 12.20 7.04 5.96
C SER A 335 12.86 8.40 6.16
N LEU A 336 12.11 9.48 5.92
CA LEU A 336 12.61 10.83 6.13
C LEU A 336 12.85 11.11 7.62
N GLN A 337 11.92 10.73 8.50
CA GLN A 337 12.09 10.89 9.95
C GLN A 337 13.30 10.10 10.47
N GLN A 338 13.56 8.92 9.91
CA GLN A 338 14.76 8.14 10.22
C GLN A 338 16.02 8.91 9.83
N LEU A 339 16.10 9.44 8.60
CA LEU A 339 17.23 10.26 8.15
C LEU A 339 17.43 11.50 9.04
N ILE A 340 16.35 12.21 9.39
CA ILE A 340 16.39 13.38 10.27
C ILE A 340 16.93 12.98 11.66
N GLY A 341 16.44 11.88 12.22
CA GLY A 341 16.79 11.43 13.55
C GLY A 341 18.21 10.87 13.67
N THR A 342 18.76 10.27 12.62
CA THR A 342 20.09 9.61 12.68
C THR A 342 21.18 10.38 11.94
N HIS A 343 20.85 11.20 10.94
CA HIS A 343 21.80 11.91 10.08
C HIS A 343 21.34 13.33 9.71
N GLY A 344 21.27 14.23 10.70
CA GLY A 344 20.74 15.59 10.50
C GLY A 344 21.41 16.40 9.38
N SER A 345 22.72 16.24 9.13
CA SER A 345 23.41 16.92 8.02
C SER A 345 22.94 16.42 6.65
N GLY A 346 22.86 15.11 6.45
CA GLY A 346 22.27 14.50 5.26
C GLY A 346 20.82 14.92 5.05
N ALA A 347 20.02 14.94 6.12
CA ALA A 347 18.65 15.42 6.06
C ALA A 347 18.56 16.87 5.57
N ALA A 348 19.38 17.77 6.11
CA ALA A 348 19.41 19.17 5.70
C ALA A 348 19.77 19.32 4.21
N ARG A 349 20.76 18.57 3.72
CA ARG A 349 21.17 18.57 2.31
C ARG A 349 20.06 18.04 1.40
N PHE A 350 19.39 16.96 1.79
CA PHE A 350 18.27 16.38 1.05
C PHE A 350 17.08 17.34 0.98
N LEU A 351 16.66 17.91 2.12
CA LEU A 351 15.55 18.86 2.19
C LEU A 351 15.83 20.14 1.38
N LEU A 352 17.06 20.65 1.42
CA LEU A 352 17.47 21.79 0.59
C LEU A 352 17.37 21.46 -0.90
N THR A 353 17.79 20.25 -1.28
CA THR A 353 17.72 19.76 -2.67
C THR A 353 16.27 19.68 -3.17
N ILE A 354 15.37 19.09 -2.37
CA ILE A 354 13.94 19.05 -2.69
C ILE A 354 13.36 20.45 -2.81
N THR A 355 13.68 21.33 -1.85
CA THR A 355 13.14 22.69 -1.84
C THR A 355 13.54 23.47 -3.09
N ARG A 356 14.80 23.33 -3.55
CA ARG A 356 15.26 23.93 -4.81
C ARG A 356 14.48 23.39 -6.01
N GLY A 357 14.33 22.07 -6.13
CA GLY A 357 13.56 21.46 -7.20
C GLY A 357 12.08 21.89 -7.19
N LEU A 358 11.49 22.07 -6.00
CA LEU A 358 10.14 22.62 -5.87
C LEU A 358 10.06 24.07 -6.38
N CYS A 359 11.01 24.92 -6.03
CA CYS A 359 11.08 26.30 -6.53
C CYS A 359 11.20 26.36 -8.06
N GLU A 360 12.01 25.50 -8.66
CA GLU A 360 12.16 25.41 -10.12
C GLU A 360 10.85 25.01 -10.80
N LYS A 361 10.16 23.98 -10.30
CA LYS A 361 8.85 23.57 -10.82
C LYS A 361 7.79 24.66 -10.69
N LEU A 362 7.80 25.42 -9.59
CA LEU A 362 6.88 26.57 -9.42
C LEU A 362 7.14 27.68 -10.43
N HIS A 363 8.41 27.99 -10.73
CA HIS A 363 8.73 28.95 -11.79
C HIS A 363 8.33 28.47 -13.18
N GLN A 364 8.43 27.17 -13.47
CA GLN A 364 7.96 26.60 -14.73
C GLN A 364 6.44 26.70 -14.86
N ARG A 365 5.68 26.45 -13.78
CA ARG A 365 4.21 26.56 -13.76
C ARG A 365 3.71 27.99 -13.99
N ALA A 366 4.49 28.99 -13.58
CA ALA A 366 4.10 30.41 -13.70
C ALA A 366 4.35 31.01 -15.10
N ARG A 367 5.05 30.28 -15.98
CA ARG A 367 5.28 30.66 -17.38
C ARG A 367 4.23 30.01 -18.25
#